data_AF-A0A8H6M460-F1
#
_entry.id   AF-A0A8H6M460-F1
#
_cell.length_a   1.000
_cell.length_b   1.000
_cell.length_c   1.000
_cell.angle_alpha   90.00
_cell.angle_beta   90.00
_cell.angle_gamma   90.00
#
_symmetry.space_group_name_H-M   'P 1'
#
loop_
_entity.id
_entity.type
_entity.pdbx_description
1 polymer ?
#
loop_
_entity_poly.entity_id
_entity_poly.type
_entity_poly.pdbx_seq_one_letter_code
_entity_poly.pdbx_strand_id
1 'polypeptide(L)'
;MNCEYDTDKAKDVLSAIRQDEYKATEGIASTGIVGLERTKLDKLRVVDLQYPPSTRLLEEDDDSEAVFKMQGVICGKMLPPVLALPYGTNTPSKIRNLRQHVKITGFGSKEFEGYVDKLQDIHDKFSGQVADRTIDPFDFLPYEGNAALDSHSRYFTDRHLIPYEKSHRFLPGVDPHRILRTIQPDDFVHGPDNVVEYCARTADSNGRISYSPCEPSVFKVGDLVEVAFSCVGVPIKGQRMRILLQLRGVTLLDNIVRKESERLDKLSISNAVVHRTPKRKTLYLSHYDEIRGSGTVKRQRSDDDMLQARLFVTGHEGTRPEEGEIADNSLVHAEDGENNYGATQVVPVTAGGGLGAPTIEDAGPAEDASEVLDSVGEDGFTENGDDGMTEYGEIEDEGIDELAEGESAAEGAGVSGEGGKGEAGDGDAPFTHTDDLDLVEFGVEAMNVD
;
A
#
# COMPACT_ATOMS: atom_id res chain seq x y z
N MET A 1 -7.76 -4.42 18.96
CA MET A 1 -7.61 -5.85 19.32
C MET A 1 -8.40 -6.08 20.60
N ASN A 2 -8.69 -7.33 20.99
CA ASN A 2 -9.35 -7.55 22.29
C ASN A 2 -8.31 -7.45 23.43
N CYS A 3 -8.78 -7.42 24.68
CA CYS A 3 -7.90 -7.33 25.86
C CYS A 3 -7.09 -8.61 26.11
N GLU A 4 -7.44 -9.73 25.47
CA GLU A 4 -6.79 -11.04 25.62
C GLU A 4 -5.66 -11.24 24.59
N TYR A 5 -5.36 -10.24 23.76
CA TYR A 5 -4.29 -10.33 22.78
C TYR A 5 -2.92 -10.19 23.45
N ASP A 6 -2.11 -11.25 23.40
CA ASP A 6 -0.77 -11.28 23.98
C ASP A 6 0.24 -10.57 23.04
N THR A 7 0.49 -9.31 23.34
CA THR A 7 1.38 -8.45 22.54
C THR A 7 2.84 -8.88 22.63
N ASP A 8 3.29 -9.40 23.77
CA ASP A 8 4.67 -9.84 23.95
C ASP A 8 4.91 -11.15 23.19
N LYS A 9 3.98 -12.10 23.24
CA LYS A 9 4.04 -13.29 22.39
C LYS A 9 4.04 -12.96 20.90
N ALA A 10 3.28 -11.95 20.47
CA ALA A 10 3.32 -11.51 19.07
C ALA A 10 4.72 -10.99 18.66
N LYS A 11 5.39 -10.21 19.53
CA LYS A 11 6.76 -9.75 19.30
C LYS A 11 7.76 -10.91 19.21
N ASP A 12 7.64 -11.88 20.10
CA ASP A 12 8.52 -13.05 20.12
C ASP A 12 8.37 -13.88 18.85
N VAL A 13 7.14 -14.13 18.41
CA VAL A 13 6.86 -14.88 17.16
C VAL A 13 7.36 -14.10 15.94
N LEU A 14 7.14 -12.79 15.85
CA LEU A 14 7.68 -11.96 14.76
C LEU A 14 9.21 -12.02 14.72
N SER A 15 9.87 -11.92 15.89
CA SER A 15 11.32 -11.98 16.00
C SER A 15 11.87 -13.33 15.57
N ALA A 16 11.20 -14.42 15.94
CA ALA A 16 11.57 -15.76 15.49
C ALA A 16 11.42 -15.93 13.97
N ILE A 17 10.29 -15.48 13.39
CA ILE A 17 10.06 -15.54 11.94
C ILE A 17 11.13 -14.76 11.18
N ARG A 18 11.49 -13.56 11.64
CA ARG A 18 12.55 -12.74 11.04
C ARG A 18 13.91 -13.45 11.06
N GLN A 19 14.26 -14.09 12.17
CA GLN A 19 15.51 -14.84 12.28
C GLN A 19 15.56 -16.03 11.32
N ASP A 20 14.44 -16.72 11.11
CA ASP A 20 14.34 -17.82 10.16
C ASP A 20 14.50 -17.34 8.71
N GLU A 21 13.90 -16.20 8.36
CA GLU A 21 14.04 -15.60 7.03
C GLU A 21 15.46 -15.10 6.77
N TYR A 22 16.15 -14.54 7.78
CA TYR A 22 17.54 -14.13 7.65
C TYR A 22 18.43 -15.31 7.26
N LYS A 23 18.26 -16.45 7.94
CA LYS A 23 19.01 -17.69 7.64
C LYS A 23 18.66 -18.27 6.27
N ALA A 24 17.41 -18.17 5.84
CA ALA A 24 16.97 -18.70 4.55
C ALA A 24 17.44 -17.86 3.36
N THR A 25 17.68 -16.56 3.56
CA THR A 25 18.07 -15.61 2.50
C THR A 25 19.58 -15.59 2.26
N GLU A 26 20.40 -16.18 3.13
CA GLU A 26 21.83 -16.38 2.91
C GLU A 26 22.06 -17.41 1.77
N GLY A 27 22.02 -16.94 0.52
CA GLY A 27 22.41 -17.74 -0.66
C GLY A 27 21.46 -17.68 -1.86
N ILE A 28 20.32 -16.99 -1.77
CA ILE A 28 19.39 -16.82 -2.89
C ILE A 28 19.56 -15.39 -3.43
N ALA A 29 19.86 -15.25 -4.73
CA ALA A 29 19.88 -13.96 -5.40
C ALA A 29 18.51 -13.27 -5.21
N SER A 30 18.50 -12.11 -4.56
CA SER A 30 17.28 -11.44 -4.11
C SER A 30 16.38 -11.09 -5.29
N THR A 31 15.14 -11.56 -5.24
CA THR A 31 14.06 -11.19 -6.16
C THR A 31 13.61 -9.75 -5.90
N GLY A 32 14.42 -8.74 -6.26
CA GLY A 32 14.08 -7.28 -6.34
C GLY A 32 13.33 -6.61 -5.17
N ILE A 33 13.08 -7.32 -4.07
CA ILE A 33 12.28 -6.88 -2.94
C ILE A 33 13.14 -7.11 -1.70
N VAL A 34 13.52 -6.01 -1.06
CA VAL A 34 14.48 -5.99 0.03
C VAL A 34 13.75 -5.65 1.34
N GLY A 35 14.14 -6.33 2.43
CA GLY A 35 13.69 -5.93 3.77
C GLY A 35 14.13 -4.49 4.05
N LEU A 36 13.21 -3.63 4.48
CA LEU A 36 13.45 -2.20 4.64
C LEU A 36 14.72 -1.91 5.46
N GLU A 37 14.93 -2.68 6.53
CA GLU A 37 16.08 -2.57 7.43
C GLU A 37 17.43 -2.86 6.76
N ARG A 38 17.43 -3.60 5.65
CA ARG A 38 18.63 -4.00 4.90
C ARG A 38 18.89 -3.12 3.69
N THR A 39 17.96 -2.22 3.38
CA THR A 39 18.06 -1.38 2.19
C THR A 39 19.21 -0.39 2.30
N LYS A 40 20.08 -0.44 1.29
CA LYS A 40 21.18 0.50 1.05
C LYS A 40 20.64 1.70 0.28
N LEU A 41 20.48 2.83 0.97
CA LEU A 41 19.85 4.02 0.40
C LEU A 41 20.71 4.73 -0.66
N ASP A 42 22.02 4.47 -0.65
CA ASP A 42 22.98 4.90 -1.67
C ASP A 42 22.70 4.26 -3.03
N LYS A 43 22.11 3.05 -3.07
CA LYS A 43 21.73 2.34 -4.30
C LYS A 43 20.35 2.71 -4.84
N LEU A 44 19.71 3.71 -4.24
CA LEU A 44 18.39 4.18 -4.64
C LEU A 44 18.49 5.57 -5.25
N ARG A 45 17.66 5.85 -6.24
CA ARG A 45 17.51 7.17 -6.86
C ARG A 45 16.07 7.66 -6.74
N VAL A 46 15.88 8.95 -6.49
CA VAL A 46 14.57 9.59 -6.52
C VAL A 46 14.34 10.10 -7.93
N VAL A 47 13.26 9.67 -8.57
CA VAL A 47 12.96 9.97 -9.98
C VAL A 47 11.53 10.48 -10.10
N ASP A 48 11.38 11.59 -10.84
CA ASP A 48 10.07 12.09 -11.25
C ASP A 48 9.55 11.30 -12.46
N LEU A 49 8.35 10.74 -12.31
CA LEU A 49 7.63 10.02 -13.34
C LEU A 49 6.47 10.87 -13.85
N GLN A 50 6.22 10.77 -15.15
CA GLN A 50 5.16 11.52 -15.82
C GLN A 50 3.79 10.82 -15.74
N TYR A 51 3.77 9.49 -15.69
CA TYR A 51 2.54 8.69 -15.79
C TYR A 51 2.52 7.56 -14.75
N PRO A 52 1.73 7.67 -13.67
CA PRO A 52 1.09 8.89 -13.20
C PRO A 52 2.13 9.92 -12.68
N PRO A 53 1.83 11.23 -12.72
CA PRO A 53 2.70 12.27 -12.16
C PRO A 53 3.03 11.98 -10.69
N SER A 54 4.26 11.54 -10.42
CA SER A 54 4.70 11.13 -9.09
C SER A 54 6.22 11.10 -8.99
N THR A 55 6.74 11.22 -7.79
CA THR A 55 8.17 11.07 -7.50
C THR A 55 8.38 9.72 -6.81
N ARG A 56 9.25 8.84 -7.32
CA ARG A 56 9.42 7.48 -6.79
C ARG A 56 10.88 7.14 -6.50
N LEU A 57 11.09 6.14 -5.65
CA LEU A 57 12.40 5.49 -5.50
C LEU A 57 12.55 4.39 -6.53
N LEU A 58 13.62 4.45 -7.32
CA LEU A 58 14.04 3.37 -8.21
C LEU A 58 15.37 2.78 -7.73
N GLU A 59 15.57 1.50 -7.97
CA GLU A 59 16.87 0.84 -7.80
C GLU A 59 17.83 1.30 -8.90
N GLU A 60 19.11 1.54 -8.53
CA GLU A 60 20.09 2.01 -9.49
C GLU A 60 20.49 0.97 -10.55
N ASP A 61 20.40 -0.32 -10.20
CA ASP A 61 20.96 -1.40 -11.00
C ASP A 61 20.08 -1.73 -12.23
N ASP A 62 18.74 -1.56 -12.15
CA ASP A 62 17.81 -1.99 -13.20
C ASP A 62 16.64 -1.02 -13.49
N ASP A 63 16.67 0.19 -12.92
CA ASP A 63 15.60 1.20 -13.02
C ASP A 63 14.22 0.70 -12.53
N SER A 64 14.17 -0.40 -11.78
CA SER A 64 12.92 -0.92 -11.23
C SER A 64 12.48 -0.11 -10.02
N GLU A 65 11.16 -0.08 -9.78
CA GLU A 65 10.62 0.58 -8.60
C GLU A 65 11.05 -0.16 -7.33
N ALA A 66 11.65 0.56 -6.38
CA ALA A 66 12.09 -0.02 -5.12
C ALA A 66 10.88 -0.42 -4.26
N VAL A 67 10.76 -1.73 -3.98
CA VAL A 67 9.72 -2.29 -3.12
C VAL A 67 10.35 -2.78 -1.82
N PHE A 68 9.84 -2.27 -0.71
CA PHE A 68 10.30 -2.58 0.64
C PHE A 68 9.37 -3.55 1.33
N LYS A 69 9.92 -4.37 2.23
CA LYS A 69 9.16 -5.24 3.13
C LYS A 69 9.33 -4.80 4.57
N MET A 70 8.24 -4.87 5.33
CA MET A 70 8.26 -4.70 6.79
C MET A 70 7.29 -5.66 7.45
N GLN A 71 7.65 -6.14 8.64
CA GLN A 71 6.84 -7.09 9.40
C GLN A 71 6.16 -6.40 10.59
N GLY A 72 4.94 -6.81 10.90
CA GLY A 72 4.18 -6.29 12.03
C GLY A 72 2.88 -7.02 12.28
N VAL A 73 2.09 -6.49 13.21
CA VAL A 73 0.76 -6.99 13.54
C VAL A 73 -0.29 -6.06 12.94
N ILE A 74 -1.29 -6.61 12.24
CA ILE A 74 -2.40 -5.80 11.72
C ILE A 74 -3.18 -5.21 12.90
N CYS A 75 -3.21 -3.89 13.01
CA CYS A 75 -4.03 -3.17 13.99
C CYS A 75 -5.23 -2.45 13.36
N GLY A 76 -5.24 -2.26 12.04
CA GLY A 76 -6.38 -1.77 11.28
C GLY A 76 -6.33 -2.24 9.83
N LYS A 77 -7.47 -2.43 9.18
CA LYS A 77 -7.51 -2.83 7.77
C LYS A 77 -8.80 -2.43 7.07
N MET A 78 -8.70 -2.14 5.78
CA MET A 78 -9.79 -2.11 4.82
C MET A 78 -9.33 -2.90 3.60
N LEU A 79 -9.53 -4.22 3.65
CA LEU A 79 -9.14 -5.13 2.58
C LEU A 79 -10.38 -5.69 1.89
N PRO A 80 -10.28 -6.13 0.61
CA PRO A 80 -11.36 -6.80 -0.08
C PRO A 80 -11.85 -8.09 0.65
N PRO A 81 -13.00 -8.66 0.27
CA PRO A 81 -13.93 -8.16 -0.74
C PRO A 81 -14.70 -6.94 -0.26
N VAL A 82 -15.01 -6.02 -1.17
CA VAL A 82 -15.94 -4.92 -0.89
C VAL A 82 -17.35 -5.49 -0.89
N LEU A 83 -17.96 -5.61 0.30
CA LEU A 83 -19.26 -6.27 0.48
C LEU A 83 -20.45 -5.38 0.13
N ALA A 84 -20.29 -4.07 0.30
CA ALA A 84 -21.34 -3.10 0.03
C ALA A 84 -20.74 -1.82 -0.49
N LEU A 85 -21.46 -1.16 -1.39
CA LEU A 85 -21.15 0.20 -1.78
C LEU A 85 -21.53 1.15 -0.65
N PRO A 86 -20.76 2.23 -0.44
CA PRO A 86 -21.22 3.32 0.40
C PRO A 86 -22.56 3.84 -0.18
N TYR A 87 -23.62 3.81 0.63
CA TYR A 87 -24.97 4.24 0.22
C TYR A 87 -24.92 5.65 -0.41
N GLY A 88 -25.44 5.78 -1.63
CA GLY A 88 -25.50 7.05 -2.37
C GLY A 88 -25.04 6.93 -3.82
N THR A 89 -25.07 8.04 -4.56
CA THR A 89 -24.57 8.11 -5.94
C THR A 89 -23.08 7.79 -6.00
N ASN A 90 -22.69 6.96 -6.98
CA ASN A 90 -21.31 6.61 -7.33
C ASN A 90 -20.62 7.83 -7.97
N THR A 91 -20.37 8.87 -7.17
CA THR A 91 -19.70 10.08 -7.68
C THR A 91 -18.22 9.80 -7.95
N PRO A 92 -17.61 10.43 -8.97
CA PRO A 92 -16.19 10.27 -9.27
C PRO A 92 -15.28 10.51 -8.06
N SER A 93 -15.59 11.51 -7.21
CA SER A 93 -14.81 11.81 -6.01
C SER A 93 -14.82 10.66 -4.99
N LYS A 94 -15.97 9.97 -4.81
CA LYS A 94 -16.05 8.80 -3.92
C LYS A 94 -15.26 7.63 -4.49
N ILE A 95 -15.37 7.38 -5.79
CA ILE A 95 -14.66 6.29 -6.49
C ILE A 95 -13.15 6.49 -6.41
N ARG A 96 -12.66 7.72 -6.64
CA ARG A 96 -11.24 8.10 -6.52
C ARG A 96 -10.67 7.82 -5.13
N ASN A 97 -11.50 7.95 -4.10
CA ASN A 97 -11.12 7.74 -2.71
C ASN A 97 -11.24 6.27 -2.25
N LEU A 98 -11.75 5.37 -3.10
CA LEU A 98 -11.78 3.94 -2.77
C LEU A 98 -10.37 3.38 -2.77
N ARG A 99 -9.99 2.83 -1.63
CA ARG A 99 -8.66 2.27 -1.39
C ARG A 99 -8.75 1.00 -0.58
N GLN A 100 -7.72 0.19 -0.74
CA GLN A 100 -7.38 -0.91 0.14
C GLN A 100 -6.24 -0.47 1.04
N HIS A 101 -6.32 -0.81 2.31
CA HIS A 101 -5.47 -0.25 3.36
C HIS A 101 -5.16 -1.30 4.44
N VAL A 102 -3.92 -1.31 4.91
CA VAL A 102 -3.49 -2.04 6.10
C VAL A 102 -2.70 -1.09 7.00
N LYS A 103 -3.06 -1.09 8.28
CA LYS A 103 -2.30 -0.45 9.35
C LYS A 103 -1.63 -1.52 10.19
N ILE A 104 -0.32 -1.45 10.35
CA ILE A 104 0.47 -2.39 11.15
C ILE A 104 1.19 -1.69 12.31
N THR A 105 1.44 -2.43 13.39
CA THR A 105 2.26 -1.99 14.53
C THR A 105 3.21 -3.10 14.98
N GLY A 106 4.35 -2.73 15.56
CA GLY A 106 5.26 -3.65 16.25
C GLY A 106 5.10 -3.67 17.78
N PHE A 107 4.11 -2.95 18.32
CA PHE A 107 3.90 -2.82 19.78
C PHE A 107 5.14 -2.35 20.57
N GLY A 108 5.95 -1.49 19.96
CA GLY A 108 7.20 -1.02 20.57
C GLY A 108 8.34 -2.05 20.53
N SER A 109 8.32 -2.98 19.57
CA SER A 109 9.49 -3.80 19.27
C SER A 109 10.60 -2.95 18.64
N LYS A 110 11.84 -3.18 19.05
CA LYS A 110 13.01 -2.43 18.56
C LYS A 110 13.17 -2.56 17.04
N GLU A 111 12.81 -3.70 16.49
CA GLU A 111 12.92 -3.94 15.07
C GLU A 111 11.89 -3.14 14.27
N PHE A 112 10.70 -2.90 14.84
CA PHE A 112 9.70 -2.03 14.21
C PHE A 112 10.07 -0.56 14.35
N GLU A 113 10.67 -0.16 15.47
CA GLU A 113 11.27 1.18 15.62
C GLU A 113 12.36 1.41 14.57
N GLY A 114 13.21 0.42 14.30
CA GLY A 114 14.19 0.48 13.21
C GLY A 114 13.56 0.70 11.82
N TYR A 115 12.32 0.24 11.59
CA TYR A 115 11.58 0.57 10.35
C TYR A 115 11.15 2.03 10.30
N VAL A 116 10.70 2.58 11.43
CA VAL A 116 10.33 3.99 11.55
C VAL A 116 11.54 4.88 11.28
N ASP A 117 12.68 4.57 11.90
CA ASP A 117 13.94 5.29 11.69
C ASP A 117 14.36 5.21 10.21
N LYS A 118 14.26 4.03 9.60
CA LYS A 118 14.64 3.85 8.19
C LYS A 118 13.72 4.58 7.23
N LEU A 119 12.42 4.69 7.55
CA LEU A 119 11.50 5.54 6.80
C LEU A 119 11.88 7.01 6.93
N GLN A 120 12.36 7.45 8.09
CA GLN A 120 12.88 8.81 8.25
C GLN A 120 14.11 9.06 7.35
N ASP A 121 15.04 8.11 7.28
CA ASP A 121 16.17 8.21 6.34
C ASP A 121 15.70 8.33 4.87
N ILE A 122 14.66 7.58 4.50
CA ILE A 122 14.04 7.67 3.16
C ILE A 122 13.44 9.06 2.95
N HIS A 123 12.71 9.59 3.92
CA HIS A 123 12.16 10.95 3.86
C HIS A 123 13.26 11.99 3.64
N ASP A 124 14.38 11.87 4.35
CA ASP A 124 15.50 12.80 4.24
C ASP A 124 16.17 12.69 2.87
N LYS A 125 16.27 11.47 2.31
CA LYS A 125 16.74 11.26 0.93
C LYS A 125 15.83 11.93 -0.10
N PHE A 126 14.51 11.78 0.04
CA PHE A 126 13.56 12.50 -0.83
C PHE A 126 13.74 14.03 -0.69
N SER A 127 13.89 14.51 0.54
CA SER A 127 14.02 15.95 0.84
C SER A 127 15.28 16.55 0.22
N GLY A 128 16.38 15.78 0.17
CA GLY A 128 17.63 16.21 -0.45
C GLY A 128 17.60 16.24 -1.98
N GLN A 129 16.69 15.51 -2.64
CA GLN A 129 16.66 15.38 -4.11
C GLN A 129 15.54 16.17 -4.78
N VAL A 130 14.44 16.46 -4.07
CA VAL A 130 13.35 17.27 -4.62
C VAL A 130 13.61 18.75 -4.34
N ALA A 131 14.38 19.38 -5.24
CA ALA A 131 14.59 20.82 -5.22
C ALA A 131 13.23 21.56 -5.32
N ASP A 132 13.11 22.68 -4.61
CA ASP A 132 11.97 23.60 -4.64
C ASP A 132 10.64 23.11 -4.02
N ARG A 133 10.62 21.94 -3.38
CA ARG A 133 9.43 21.47 -2.64
C ARG A 133 9.72 21.12 -1.20
N THR A 134 8.78 21.45 -0.32
CA THR A 134 8.81 20.99 1.07
C THR A 134 8.13 19.63 1.16
N ILE A 135 8.77 18.67 1.80
CA ILE A 135 8.21 17.33 2.00
C ILE A 135 7.52 17.29 3.36
N ASP A 136 6.29 16.79 3.37
CA ASP A 136 5.55 16.54 4.59
C ASP A 136 6.17 15.33 5.32
N PRO A 137 6.41 15.44 6.64
CA PRO A 137 6.95 14.33 7.41
C PRO A 137 5.99 13.15 7.41
N PHE A 138 6.52 11.95 7.64
CA PHE A 138 5.70 10.77 7.86
C PHE A 138 4.83 10.92 9.10
N ASP A 139 3.57 10.49 8.98
CA ASP A 139 2.61 10.50 10.09
C ASP A 139 2.49 9.09 10.67
N PHE A 140 3.17 8.86 11.78
CA PHE A 140 3.15 7.59 12.51
C PHE A 140 1.98 7.57 13.51
N LEU A 141 0.76 7.52 12.99
CA LEU A 141 -0.45 7.56 13.80
C LEU A 141 -0.45 6.44 14.86
N PRO A 142 -0.37 6.77 16.16
CA PRO A 142 -0.17 5.75 17.19
C PRO A 142 -1.36 4.78 17.25
N TYR A 143 -1.07 3.54 17.64
CA TYR A 143 -2.05 2.53 18.01
C TYR A 143 -1.76 2.07 19.43
N GLU A 144 -2.68 2.35 20.36
CA GLU A 144 -2.51 2.04 21.80
C GLU A 144 -1.17 2.58 22.36
N GLY A 145 -0.76 3.78 21.93
CA GLY A 145 0.49 4.43 22.35
C GLY A 145 1.75 3.98 21.61
N ASN A 146 1.67 2.97 20.73
CA ASN A 146 2.80 2.48 19.95
C ASN A 146 2.80 3.05 18.54
N ALA A 147 3.98 3.21 17.94
CA ALA A 147 4.10 3.58 16.53
C ALA A 147 3.37 2.57 15.63
N ALA A 148 2.69 3.10 14.62
CA ALA A 148 2.01 2.29 13.62
C ALA A 148 2.10 2.94 12.25
N LEU A 149 2.10 2.09 11.22
CA LEU A 149 2.31 2.47 9.83
C LEU A 149 1.07 2.13 9.02
N ASP A 150 0.58 3.10 8.25
CA ASP A 150 -0.50 2.95 7.28
C ASP A 150 0.12 2.77 5.89
N SER A 151 -0.24 1.69 5.22
CA SER A 151 0.04 1.50 3.80
C SER A 151 -1.26 1.23 3.06
N HIS A 152 -1.43 1.89 1.91
CA HIS A 152 -2.65 1.79 1.13
C HIS A 152 -2.39 1.87 -0.37
N SER A 153 -3.33 1.33 -1.14
CA SER A 153 -3.37 1.44 -2.59
C SER A 153 -4.80 1.76 -3.03
N ARG A 154 -4.94 2.69 -3.98
CA ARG A 154 -6.26 3.00 -4.56
C ARG A 154 -6.70 1.86 -5.45
N TYR A 155 -8.01 1.59 -5.52
CA TYR A 155 -8.52 0.63 -6.51
C TYR A 155 -8.48 1.19 -7.93
N PHE A 156 -8.55 2.52 -8.06
CA PHE A 156 -8.66 3.21 -9.34
C PHE A 156 -7.74 4.42 -9.40
N THR A 157 -7.24 4.68 -10.59
CA THR A 157 -6.52 5.89 -10.98
C THR A 157 -7.27 6.56 -12.12
N ASP A 158 -7.33 7.90 -12.14
CA ASP A 158 -7.97 8.63 -13.23
C ASP A 158 -7.23 8.37 -14.57
N ARG A 159 -7.97 8.03 -15.62
CA ARG A 159 -7.44 7.65 -16.94
C ARG A 159 -6.57 8.72 -17.57
N HIS A 160 -6.87 10.00 -17.35
CA HIS A 160 -6.07 11.10 -17.90
C HIS A 160 -4.64 11.14 -17.32
N LEU A 161 -4.41 10.58 -16.12
CA LEU A 161 -3.09 10.49 -15.50
C LEU A 161 -2.26 9.30 -16.04
N ILE A 162 -2.93 8.30 -16.61
CA ILE A 162 -2.31 7.08 -17.16
C ILE A 162 -2.97 6.68 -18.49
N PRO A 163 -2.90 7.54 -19.53
CA PRO A 163 -3.65 7.36 -20.77
C PRO A 163 -3.26 6.12 -21.56
N TYR A 164 -2.04 5.62 -21.35
CA TYR A 164 -1.48 4.47 -22.07
C TYR A 164 -1.69 3.13 -21.34
N GLU A 165 -2.16 3.16 -20.09
CA GLU A 165 -2.32 1.94 -19.30
C GLU A 165 -3.66 1.25 -19.57
N LYS A 166 -3.57 -0.08 -19.70
CA LYS A 166 -4.75 -0.95 -19.80
C LYS A 166 -5.27 -1.25 -18.39
N SER A 167 -6.60 -1.29 -18.25
CA SER A 167 -7.19 -1.73 -16.98
C SER A 167 -6.96 -3.23 -16.81
N HIS A 168 -6.39 -3.58 -15.67
CA HIS A 168 -6.31 -4.94 -15.16
C HIS A 168 -7.69 -5.39 -14.67
N ARG A 169 -7.93 -6.69 -14.71
CA ARG A 169 -9.14 -7.30 -14.14
C ARG A 169 -8.91 -7.56 -12.66
N PHE A 170 -9.90 -7.24 -11.83
CA PHE A 170 -9.89 -7.65 -10.43
C PHE A 170 -9.80 -9.17 -10.31
N LEU A 171 -8.97 -9.64 -9.39
CA LEU A 171 -8.90 -11.06 -9.04
C LEU A 171 -10.26 -11.52 -8.44
N PRO A 172 -10.67 -12.77 -8.65
CA PRO A 172 -11.94 -13.27 -8.11
C PRO A 172 -12.09 -13.12 -6.58
N GLY A 173 -10.99 -13.23 -5.83
CA GLY A 173 -10.99 -13.01 -4.37
C GLY A 173 -11.05 -11.54 -3.95
N VAL A 174 -10.73 -10.61 -4.85
CA VAL A 174 -10.77 -9.16 -4.60
C VAL A 174 -12.18 -8.61 -4.88
N ASP A 175 -12.79 -9.01 -6.00
CA ASP A 175 -14.13 -8.55 -6.39
C ASP A 175 -15.08 -9.72 -6.73
N PRO A 176 -15.38 -10.61 -5.76
CA PRO A 176 -16.19 -11.80 -5.99
C PRO A 176 -17.60 -11.49 -6.47
N HIS A 177 -18.13 -10.32 -6.09
CA HIS A 177 -19.47 -9.86 -6.44
C HIS A 177 -19.50 -8.87 -7.61
N ARG A 178 -18.36 -8.61 -8.26
CA ARG A 178 -18.21 -7.64 -9.36
C ARG A 178 -18.66 -6.23 -8.98
N ILE A 179 -18.62 -5.87 -7.70
CA ILE A 179 -19.05 -4.57 -7.21
C ILE A 179 -18.06 -3.51 -7.70
N LEU A 180 -16.76 -3.71 -7.49
CA LEU A 180 -15.73 -2.77 -7.94
C LEU A 180 -15.76 -2.61 -9.46
N ARG A 181 -15.91 -3.71 -10.19
CA ARG A 181 -16.07 -3.70 -11.64
C ARG A 181 -17.33 -2.95 -12.10
N THR A 182 -18.43 -3.07 -11.37
CA THR A 182 -19.71 -2.44 -11.74
C THR A 182 -19.67 -0.93 -11.52
N ILE A 183 -18.94 -0.45 -10.52
CA ILE A 183 -18.87 0.98 -10.22
C ILE A 183 -17.75 1.72 -10.96
N GLN A 184 -16.82 1.00 -11.60
CA GLN A 184 -15.71 1.59 -12.33
C GLN A 184 -16.24 2.35 -13.56
N PRO A 185 -16.16 3.70 -13.59
CA PRO A 185 -16.50 4.48 -14.76
C PRO A 185 -15.39 4.38 -15.82
N ASP A 186 -15.70 4.73 -17.07
CA ASP A 186 -14.73 4.66 -18.19
C ASP A 186 -13.50 5.57 -17.99
N ASP A 187 -13.65 6.64 -17.21
CA ASP A 187 -12.60 7.59 -16.86
C ASP A 187 -11.64 7.09 -15.77
N PHE A 188 -11.84 5.86 -15.28
CA PHE A 188 -11.02 5.26 -14.23
C PHE A 188 -10.40 3.94 -14.69
N VAL A 189 -9.16 3.71 -14.29
CA VAL A 189 -8.39 2.52 -14.63
C VAL A 189 -7.94 1.83 -13.36
N HIS A 190 -8.06 0.51 -13.32
CA HIS A 190 -7.37 -0.34 -12.36
C HIS A 190 -6.03 -0.74 -12.98
N GLY A 191 -4.99 0.09 -12.81
CA GLY A 191 -3.66 -0.11 -13.38
C GLY A 191 -2.76 -1.00 -12.52
N PRO A 192 -1.51 -1.28 -12.94
CA PRO A 192 -0.54 -2.05 -12.16
C PRO A 192 -0.31 -1.51 -10.74
N ASP A 193 -0.34 -0.17 -10.57
CA ASP A 193 -0.21 0.47 -9.25
C ASP A 193 -1.37 0.23 -8.29
N ASN A 194 -2.52 -0.15 -8.83
CA ASN A 194 -3.72 -0.44 -8.06
C ASN A 194 -3.81 -1.91 -7.65
N VAL A 195 -2.96 -2.78 -8.22
CA VAL A 195 -2.93 -4.22 -7.92
C VAL A 195 -2.12 -4.45 -6.65
N VAL A 196 -2.65 -5.28 -5.76
CA VAL A 196 -1.96 -5.72 -4.56
C VAL A 196 -2.00 -7.23 -4.47
N GLU A 197 -0.84 -7.79 -4.15
CA GLU A 197 -0.66 -9.22 -4.00
C GLU A 197 -1.04 -9.67 -2.58
N TYR A 198 -1.70 -10.82 -2.49
CA TYR A 198 -2.13 -11.41 -1.23
C TYR A 198 -1.56 -12.81 -1.15
N CYS A 199 -0.70 -13.03 -0.17
CA CYS A 199 0.04 -14.28 -0.02
C CYS A 199 -0.13 -14.84 1.40
N ALA A 200 0.06 -16.15 1.52
CA ALA A 200 0.20 -16.82 2.81
C ALA A 200 1.53 -17.55 2.84
N ARG A 201 2.28 -17.35 3.93
CA ARG A 201 3.47 -18.12 4.27
C ARG A 201 3.02 -19.49 4.75
N THR A 202 3.59 -20.53 4.16
CA THR A 202 3.37 -21.92 4.55
C THR A 202 4.72 -22.60 4.75
N ALA A 203 4.83 -23.45 5.77
CA ALA A 203 5.98 -24.31 5.97
C ALA A 203 5.59 -25.74 5.61
N ASP A 204 6.38 -26.41 4.77
CA ASP A 204 6.21 -27.84 4.51
C ASP A 204 6.64 -28.68 5.73
N SER A 205 6.45 -30.01 5.65
CA SER A 205 6.87 -30.93 6.72
C SER A 205 8.38 -30.95 6.99
N ASN A 206 9.18 -30.42 6.06
CA ASN A 206 10.64 -30.31 6.16
C ASN A 206 11.07 -28.92 6.66
N GLY A 207 10.13 -28.04 7.00
CA GLY A 207 10.39 -26.66 7.41
C GLY A 207 10.76 -25.73 6.25
N ARG A 208 10.60 -26.15 4.99
CA ARG A 208 10.81 -25.26 3.84
C ARG A 208 9.65 -24.28 3.76
N ILE A 209 10.01 -23.00 3.75
CA ILE A 209 9.06 -21.89 3.62
C ILE A 209 8.67 -21.76 2.15
N SER A 210 7.38 -21.67 1.88
CA SER A 210 6.82 -21.33 0.57
C SER A 210 5.69 -20.33 0.71
N TYR A 211 5.48 -19.54 -0.33
CA TYR A 211 4.43 -18.53 -0.37
C TYR A 211 3.39 -18.93 -1.42
N SER A 212 2.13 -18.95 -1.03
CA SER A 212 1.02 -19.26 -1.93
C SER A 212 0.02 -18.11 -1.96
N PRO A 213 -0.53 -17.75 -3.13
CA PRO A 213 -1.61 -16.76 -3.21
C PRO A 213 -2.79 -17.11 -2.30
N CYS A 214 -3.41 -16.12 -1.68
CA CYS A 214 -4.58 -16.30 -0.81
C CYS A 214 -5.63 -15.20 -1.02
N GLU A 215 -6.82 -15.39 -0.47
CA GLU A 215 -7.86 -14.36 -0.53
C GLU A 215 -7.63 -13.25 0.51
N PRO A 216 -7.93 -11.98 0.17
CA PRO A 216 -7.79 -10.86 1.12
C PRO A 216 -8.71 -10.98 2.35
N SER A 217 -9.78 -11.78 2.23
CA SER A 217 -10.75 -12.06 3.30
C SER A 217 -10.14 -12.79 4.51
N VAL A 218 -9.03 -13.50 4.28
CA VAL A 218 -8.31 -14.30 5.29
C VAL A 218 -7.67 -13.43 6.36
N PHE A 219 -7.18 -12.24 5.99
CA PHE A 219 -6.50 -11.33 6.90
C PHE A 219 -7.46 -10.71 7.93
N LYS A 220 -7.07 -10.73 9.20
CA LYS A 220 -7.79 -10.19 10.36
C LYS A 220 -6.88 -9.27 11.19
N VAL A 221 -7.50 -8.38 11.96
CA VAL A 221 -6.80 -7.59 12.98
C VAL A 221 -6.22 -8.55 14.01
N GLY A 222 -4.94 -8.40 14.35
CA GLY A 222 -4.16 -9.30 15.20
C GLY A 222 -3.34 -10.36 14.44
N ASP A 223 -3.49 -10.49 13.12
CA ASP A 223 -2.61 -11.36 12.32
C ASP A 223 -1.21 -10.77 12.22
N LEU A 224 -0.21 -11.65 12.19
CA LEU A 224 1.19 -11.32 11.93
C LEU A 224 1.40 -11.31 10.42
N VAL A 225 1.88 -10.21 9.88
CA VAL A 225 2.00 -10.01 8.43
C VAL A 225 3.33 -9.39 8.05
N GLU A 226 3.73 -9.65 6.81
CA GLU A 226 4.70 -8.85 6.07
C GLU A 226 3.93 -7.97 5.09
N VAL A 227 4.19 -6.66 5.12
CA VAL A 227 3.65 -5.68 4.18
C VAL A 227 4.75 -5.30 3.20
N ALA A 228 4.47 -5.48 1.92
CA ALA A 228 5.29 -4.98 0.83
C ALA A 228 4.72 -3.65 0.32
N PHE A 229 5.55 -2.62 0.22
CA PHE A 229 5.12 -1.28 -0.19
C PHE A 229 6.22 -0.54 -0.96
N SER A 230 5.85 0.49 -1.71
CA SER A 230 6.78 1.44 -2.31
C SER A 230 6.53 2.85 -1.77
N CYS A 231 7.56 3.70 -1.81
CA CYS A 231 7.46 5.09 -1.37
C CYS A 231 7.18 5.99 -2.58
N VAL A 232 5.99 6.60 -2.60
CA VAL A 232 5.51 7.44 -3.72
C VAL A 232 5.26 8.86 -3.23
N GLY A 233 6.09 9.79 -3.66
CA GLY A 233 5.90 11.23 -3.50
C GLY A 233 4.81 11.74 -4.43
N VAL A 234 3.77 12.35 -3.85
CA VAL A 234 2.67 12.97 -4.59
C VAL A 234 2.65 14.47 -4.31
N PRO A 235 2.62 15.32 -5.34
CA PRO A 235 2.54 16.76 -5.13
C PRO A 235 1.20 17.14 -4.47
N ILE A 236 1.28 18.05 -3.50
CA ILE A 236 0.12 18.66 -2.84
C ILE A 236 0.18 20.19 -3.04
N LYS A 237 -0.89 20.90 -2.66
CA LYS A 237 -0.97 22.36 -2.87
C LYS A 237 0.17 23.09 -2.14
N GLY A 238 0.68 24.16 -2.78
CA GLY A 238 1.67 25.06 -2.18
C GLY A 238 3.12 24.58 -2.24
N GLN A 239 3.55 24.00 -3.37
CA GLN A 239 4.92 23.46 -3.55
C GLN A 239 5.32 22.48 -2.44
N ARG A 240 4.35 21.70 -1.97
CA ARG A 240 4.56 20.66 -0.98
C ARG A 240 4.41 19.30 -1.63
N MET A 241 5.04 18.30 -1.06
CA MET A 241 4.94 16.92 -1.49
C MET A 241 4.68 16.03 -0.29
N ARG A 242 3.82 15.02 -0.45
CA ARG A 242 3.59 14.01 0.58
C ARG A 242 4.09 12.67 0.10
N ILE A 243 4.89 11.98 0.91
CA ILE A 243 5.29 10.60 0.62
C ILE A 243 4.20 9.66 1.14
N LEU A 244 3.71 8.79 0.26
CA LEU A 244 2.73 7.76 0.54
C LEU A 244 3.41 6.39 0.54
N LEU A 245 3.03 5.53 1.48
CA LEU A 245 3.43 4.11 1.49
C LEU A 245 2.44 3.32 0.63
N GLN A 246 2.70 3.28 -0.67
CA GLN A 246 1.84 2.61 -1.65
C GLN A 246 1.89 1.10 -1.43
N LEU A 247 0.76 0.50 -1.05
CA LEU A 247 0.66 -0.92 -0.76
C LEU A 247 0.86 -1.74 -2.04
N ARG A 248 1.80 -2.69 -2.03
CA ARG A 248 2.10 -3.61 -3.14
C ARG A 248 1.72 -5.06 -2.81
N GLY A 249 1.85 -5.46 -1.55
CA GLY A 249 1.51 -6.81 -1.14
C GLY A 249 1.28 -6.96 0.36
N VAL A 250 0.51 -7.98 0.74
CA VAL A 250 0.32 -8.40 2.13
C VAL A 250 0.50 -9.91 2.20
N THR A 251 1.42 -10.35 3.05
CA THR A 251 1.71 -11.77 3.27
C THR A 251 1.34 -12.14 4.70
N LEU A 252 0.46 -13.13 4.85
CA LEU A 252 0.12 -13.70 6.16
C LEU A 252 1.29 -14.56 6.64
N LEU A 253 1.97 -14.15 7.72
CA LEU A 253 3.09 -14.88 8.29
C LEU A 253 2.62 -15.92 9.31
N ASP A 254 1.73 -15.52 10.22
CA ASP A 254 1.12 -16.37 11.24
C ASP A 254 -0.17 -15.73 11.77
N ASN A 255 -1.07 -16.54 12.34
CA ASN A 255 -2.29 -16.10 13.01
C ASN A 255 -2.53 -16.78 14.37
N ILE A 256 -1.53 -17.46 14.91
CA ILE A 256 -1.62 -18.23 16.15
C ILE A 256 -2.01 -17.35 17.34
N VAL A 257 -1.37 -16.18 17.49
CA VAL A 257 -1.60 -15.27 18.61
C VAL A 257 -3.03 -14.74 18.61
N ARG A 258 -3.54 -14.31 17.45
CA ARG A 258 -4.94 -13.90 17.29
C ARG A 258 -5.90 -15.05 17.62
N LYS A 259 -5.68 -16.24 17.05
CA LYS A 259 -6.59 -17.40 17.26
C LYS A 259 -6.64 -17.82 18.72
N GLU A 260 -5.52 -17.79 19.43
CA GLU A 260 -5.47 -18.08 20.86
C GLU A 260 -6.25 -17.04 21.66
N SER A 261 -6.06 -15.75 21.37
CA SER A 261 -6.81 -14.65 21.97
C SER A 261 -8.32 -14.78 21.74
N GLU A 262 -8.77 -15.09 20.51
CA GLU A 262 -10.18 -15.34 20.20
C GLU A 262 -10.75 -16.56 20.94
N ARG A 263 -9.92 -17.58 21.20
CA ARG A 263 -10.31 -18.76 21.97
C ARG A 263 -10.50 -18.40 23.44
N LEU A 264 -9.60 -17.60 24.02
CA LEU A 264 -9.70 -17.14 25.41
C LEU A 264 -10.93 -16.25 25.62
N ASP A 265 -11.19 -15.32 24.70
CA ASP A 265 -12.37 -14.45 24.72
C ASP A 265 -13.69 -15.26 24.74
N LYS A 266 -13.80 -16.28 23.88
CA LYS A 266 -14.97 -17.19 23.87
C LYS A 266 -15.15 -17.95 25.19
N LEU A 267 -14.06 -18.35 25.84
CA LEU A 267 -14.11 -19.01 27.15
C LEU A 267 -14.53 -18.05 28.25
N SER A 268 -14.04 -16.80 28.21
CA SER A 268 -14.45 -15.73 29.13
C SER A 268 -15.96 -15.48 29.04
N ILE A 269 -16.50 -15.34 27.82
CA ILE A 269 -17.94 -15.13 27.59
C ILE A 269 -18.77 -16.32 28.08
N SER A 270 -18.31 -17.56 27.87
CA SER A 270 -19.04 -18.75 28.33
C SER A 270 -19.14 -18.88 29.85
N ASN A 271 -18.18 -18.30 30.58
CA ASN A 271 -18.12 -18.31 32.04
C ASN A 271 -18.71 -17.03 32.67
N ALA A 272 -18.82 -15.97 31.89
CA ALA A 272 -19.48 -14.74 32.32
C ALA A 272 -20.98 -15.02 32.49
N VAL A 273 -21.41 -15.18 33.75
CA VAL A 273 -22.80 -14.90 34.13
C VAL A 273 -23.16 -13.56 33.49
N VAL A 274 -24.26 -13.50 32.74
CA VAL A 274 -24.72 -12.27 32.05
C VAL A 274 -24.96 -11.17 33.08
N HIS A 275 -23.91 -10.48 33.48
CA HIS A 275 -23.97 -9.29 34.28
C HIS A 275 -24.47 -8.22 33.34
N ARG A 276 -25.77 -7.94 33.41
CA ARG A 276 -26.35 -6.77 32.77
C ARG A 276 -25.56 -5.57 33.27
N THR A 277 -24.69 -5.02 32.44
CA THR A 277 -23.94 -3.81 32.78
C THR A 277 -24.97 -2.76 33.17
N PRO A 278 -25.02 -2.32 34.44
CA PRO A 278 -26.01 -1.35 34.86
C PRO A 278 -25.81 -0.09 34.02
N LYS A 279 -26.86 0.35 33.32
CA LYS A 279 -26.83 1.59 32.53
C LYS A 279 -26.43 2.72 33.48
N ARG A 280 -25.23 3.27 33.29
CA ARG A 280 -24.76 4.41 34.07
C ARG A 280 -25.63 5.61 33.71
N LYS A 281 -26.33 6.16 34.70
CA LYS A 281 -27.07 7.42 34.51
C LYS A 281 -26.04 8.55 34.39
N THR A 282 -26.03 9.25 33.27
CA THR A 282 -25.27 10.49 33.10
C THR A 282 -25.81 11.51 34.10
N LEU A 283 -25.04 11.83 35.15
CA LEU A 283 -25.52 12.60 36.29
C LEU A 283 -25.84 14.07 35.98
N TYR A 284 -25.35 14.63 34.87
CA TYR A 284 -25.34 16.09 34.67
C TYR A 284 -25.87 16.60 33.31
N LEU A 285 -26.40 15.74 32.44
CA LEU A 285 -26.88 16.14 31.10
C LEU A 285 -28.39 15.93 30.88
N SER A 286 -29.19 15.83 31.95
CA SER A 286 -30.63 15.54 31.82
C SER A 286 -31.55 16.76 31.82
N HIS A 287 -31.08 17.98 31.59
CA HIS A 287 -31.99 19.15 31.68
C HIS A 287 -31.86 20.29 30.67
N TYR A 288 -30.95 20.24 29.69
CA TYR A 288 -30.81 21.35 28.73
C TYR A 288 -31.40 21.11 27.33
N ASP A 289 -31.88 19.90 26.99
CA ASP A 289 -32.42 19.61 25.65
C ASP A 289 -33.96 19.59 25.54
N GLU A 290 -34.70 19.96 26.58
CA GLU A 290 -36.17 20.08 26.50
C GLU A 290 -36.68 21.38 25.85
N ILE A 291 -35.78 22.28 25.40
CA ILE A 291 -36.16 23.52 24.71
C ILE A 291 -35.73 23.48 23.24
N ARG A 292 -36.24 22.49 22.50
CA ARG A 292 -36.55 22.61 21.05
C ARG A 292 -37.38 21.40 20.64
N GLY A 293 -38.68 21.50 20.90
CA GLY A 293 -39.65 20.57 20.35
C GLY A 293 -39.58 20.53 18.83
N SER A 294 -39.08 19.43 18.27
CA SER A 294 -39.51 18.95 16.96
C SER A 294 -40.15 17.59 17.19
N GLY A 295 -41.49 17.59 17.21
CA GLY A 295 -42.28 16.38 17.37
C GLY A 295 -41.97 15.39 16.25
N THR A 296 -41.39 14.25 16.61
CA THR A 296 -41.51 13.04 15.81
C THR A 296 -42.91 12.49 16.03
N VAL A 297 -43.86 13.03 15.26
CA VAL A 297 -45.17 12.40 15.05
C VAL A 297 -44.90 11.03 14.46
N LYS A 298 -45.08 9.97 15.27
CA LYS A 298 -45.24 8.62 14.77
C LYS A 298 -46.51 8.61 13.91
N ARG A 299 -46.36 8.82 12.59
CA ARG A 299 -47.41 8.48 11.63
C ARG A 299 -47.62 6.97 11.72
N GLN A 300 -48.66 6.56 12.43
CA GLN A 300 -49.32 5.30 12.16
C GLN A 300 -49.73 5.33 10.69
N ARG A 301 -49.11 4.48 9.87
CA ARG A 301 -49.66 4.18 8.55
C ARG A 301 -50.99 3.46 8.80
N SER A 302 -52.09 4.12 8.45
CA SER A 302 -53.40 3.47 8.35
C SER A 302 -53.40 2.54 7.14
N ASP A 303 -54.07 1.39 7.28
CA ASP A 303 -54.13 0.34 6.26
C ASP A 303 -54.75 0.79 4.91
N ASP A 304 -55.38 1.98 4.87
CA ASP A 304 -55.99 2.54 3.65
C ASP A 304 -54.97 3.01 2.58
N ASP A 305 -53.74 3.38 2.97
CA ASP A 305 -52.71 3.80 2.01
C ASP A 305 -52.12 2.61 1.21
N MET A 306 -52.40 1.37 1.63
CA MET A 306 -51.87 0.18 0.97
C MET A 306 -52.71 -0.27 -0.24
N LEU A 307 -53.93 0.26 -0.41
CA LEU A 307 -54.83 -0.11 -1.52
C LEU A 307 -54.68 0.80 -2.75
N GLN A 308 -54.13 2.01 -2.63
CA GLN A 308 -53.92 2.89 -3.79
C GLN A 308 -52.63 2.58 -4.58
N ALA A 309 -51.68 1.86 -4.02
CA ALA A 309 -50.45 1.46 -4.72
C ALA A 309 -50.64 0.28 -5.70
N ARG A 310 -51.85 -0.31 -5.79
CA ARG A 310 -52.15 -1.46 -6.66
C ARG A 310 -52.91 -1.11 -7.94
N LEU A 311 -53.21 0.16 -8.21
CA LEU A 311 -54.07 0.60 -9.33
C LEU A 311 -53.34 1.28 -10.49
N PHE A 312 -52.00 1.24 -10.55
CA PHE A 312 -51.20 1.84 -11.64
C PHE A 312 -50.41 0.83 -12.50
N VAL A 313 -50.85 -0.43 -12.56
CA VAL A 313 -50.32 -1.42 -13.53
C VAL A 313 -51.48 -2.09 -14.25
N THR A 314 -52.17 -1.37 -15.12
CA THR A 314 -52.87 -1.91 -16.30
C THR A 314 -53.40 -0.74 -17.13
N GLY A 315 -52.95 -0.62 -18.38
CA GLY A 315 -53.72 0.09 -19.41
C GLY A 315 -52.93 0.99 -20.32
N HIS A 316 -52.24 0.42 -21.30
CA HIS A 316 -52.18 1.04 -22.64
C HIS A 316 -52.06 -0.04 -23.72
N GLU A 317 -53.24 -0.47 -24.19
CA GLU A 317 -53.44 -0.98 -25.54
C GLU A 317 -53.43 0.21 -26.51
N GLY A 318 -52.75 0.09 -27.65
CA GLY A 318 -52.79 1.14 -28.67
C GLY A 318 -51.89 0.91 -29.88
N THR A 319 -52.48 0.28 -30.89
CA THR A 319 -52.28 0.50 -32.34
C THR A 319 -51.01 -0.03 -33.05
N ARG A 320 -51.28 -1.11 -33.81
CA ARG A 320 -50.61 -1.62 -35.02
C ARG A 320 -50.52 -0.54 -36.12
N PRO A 321 -49.48 -0.53 -36.97
CA PRO A 321 -49.74 -0.79 -38.39
C PRO A 321 -48.69 -1.63 -39.13
N GLU A 322 -49.20 -2.38 -40.13
CA GLU A 322 -48.68 -2.76 -41.46
C GLU A 322 -47.18 -3.10 -41.61
N GLU A 323 -46.81 -4.37 -41.84
CA GLU A 323 -46.76 -5.06 -43.14
C GLU A 323 -45.99 -4.29 -44.23
N GLY A 324 -44.73 -4.68 -44.41
CA GLY A 324 -43.87 -4.30 -45.52
C GLY A 324 -42.87 -5.42 -45.81
N GLU A 325 -43.15 -6.17 -46.87
CA GLU A 325 -42.34 -7.22 -47.47
C GLU A 325 -40.93 -6.73 -47.82
N ILE A 326 -39.88 -7.50 -47.50
CA ILE A 326 -38.66 -7.57 -48.33
C ILE A 326 -38.17 -9.01 -48.40
N ALA A 327 -37.92 -9.41 -49.64
CA ALA A 327 -37.61 -10.73 -50.15
C ALA A 327 -36.25 -11.30 -49.70
N ASP A 328 -36.26 -12.62 -49.54
CA ASP A 328 -35.43 -13.60 -50.27
C ASP A 328 -34.02 -13.16 -50.68
N ASN A 329 -33.00 -13.78 -50.05
CA ASN A 329 -31.89 -14.32 -50.83
C ASN A 329 -31.19 -15.45 -50.09
N SER A 330 -31.29 -16.61 -50.73
CA SER A 330 -30.69 -17.90 -50.45
C SER A 330 -29.17 -17.98 -50.73
N LEU A 331 -28.55 -19.03 -50.16
CA LEU A 331 -27.44 -19.83 -50.71
C LEU A 331 -26.05 -19.14 -50.76
N VAL A 332 -24.88 -19.74 -50.48
CA VAL A 332 -24.37 -21.09 -50.22
C VAL A 332 -22.99 -20.91 -49.56
N HIS A 333 -22.60 -21.76 -48.60
CA HIS A 333 -21.42 -22.65 -48.67
C HIS A 333 -21.07 -23.18 -47.27
N ALA A 334 -21.29 -24.48 -47.13
CA ALA A 334 -20.61 -25.33 -46.17
C ALA A 334 -19.16 -25.53 -46.62
N GLU A 335 -18.21 -25.55 -45.69
CA GLU A 335 -17.15 -26.55 -45.63
C GLU A 335 -16.72 -26.78 -44.18
N ASP A 336 -16.44 -28.05 -43.91
CA ASP A 336 -16.21 -28.69 -42.63
C ASP A 336 -14.86 -28.33 -42.01
N GLY A 337 -14.79 -28.40 -40.67
CA GLY A 337 -13.57 -28.19 -39.91
C GLY A 337 -13.69 -28.66 -38.47
N GLU A 338 -13.91 -29.96 -38.29
CA GLU A 338 -13.80 -30.63 -37.00
C GLU A 338 -12.35 -30.51 -36.47
N ASN A 339 -12.16 -29.86 -35.32
CA ASN A 339 -10.93 -29.99 -34.55
C ASN A 339 -11.25 -30.50 -33.13
N ASN A 340 -10.87 -31.75 -32.99
CA ASN A 340 -10.96 -32.66 -31.87
C ASN A 340 -9.98 -32.26 -30.76
N TYR A 341 -10.47 -31.89 -29.57
CA TYR A 341 -9.63 -31.73 -28.38
C TYR A 341 -9.38 -33.11 -27.75
N GLY A 342 -8.22 -33.67 -28.07
CA GLY A 342 -7.71 -34.91 -27.50
C GLY A 342 -7.32 -34.76 -26.02
N ALA A 343 -7.80 -35.70 -25.22
CA ALA A 343 -7.46 -35.89 -23.82
C ALA A 343 -6.00 -36.36 -23.65
N THR A 344 -5.25 -35.70 -22.78
CA THR A 344 -3.90 -36.11 -22.38
C THR A 344 -4.00 -37.31 -21.43
N GLN A 345 -3.65 -38.50 -21.92
CA GLN A 345 -3.42 -39.68 -21.09
C GLN A 345 -2.06 -39.63 -20.41
N VAL A 346 -2.06 -39.92 -19.12
CA VAL A 346 -0.88 -40.11 -18.27
C VAL A 346 -0.35 -41.54 -18.50
N VAL A 347 0.90 -41.67 -18.92
CA VAL A 347 1.61 -42.96 -19.05
C VAL A 347 2.48 -43.18 -17.80
N PRO A 348 2.46 -44.36 -17.17
CA PRO A 348 3.31 -44.66 -16.02
C PRO A 348 4.73 -45.05 -16.46
N VAL A 349 5.74 -44.45 -15.80
CA VAL A 349 7.15 -44.83 -15.92
C VAL A 349 7.39 -46.14 -15.17
N THR A 350 7.78 -47.17 -15.91
CA THR A 350 8.23 -48.46 -15.38
C THR A 350 9.75 -48.44 -15.19
N ALA A 351 10.19 -48.84 -14.00
CA ALA A 351 11.59 -49.09 -13.68
C ALA A 351 12.05 -50.41 -14.31
N GLY A 352 13.25 -50.40 -14.90
CA GLY A 352 13.92 -51.59 -15.41
C GLY A 352 15.39 -51.29 -15.69
N GLY A 353 16.28 -51.92 -14.92
CA GLY A 353 17.73 -51.73 -14.98
C GLY A 353 18.40 -52.40 -16.18
N GLY A 354 19.70 -52.12 -16.34
CA GLY A 354 20.53 -52.76 -17.34
C GLY A 354 21.97 -52.28 -17.29
N LEU A 355 22.84 -53.20 -16.90
CA LEU A 355 24.29 -53.13 -16.78
C LEU A 355 25.01 -52.73 -18.08
N GLY A 356 26.18 -52.12 -17.96
CA GLY A 356 27.13 -52.01 -19.07
C GLY A 356 28.32 -51.08 -18.79
N ALA A 357 29.36 -51.59 -18.14
CA ALA A 357 30.70 -51.02 -18.23
C ALA A 357 31.26 -51.22 -19.66
N PRO A 358 32.21 -50.37 -20.10
CA PRO A 358 33.57 -50.89 -20.16
C PRO A 358 34.66 -49.92 -19.72
N THR A 359 35.76 -50.55 -19.35
CA THR A 359 37.06 -50.09 -18.86
C THR A 359 38.02 -49.70 -20.00
N ILE A 360 39.20 -49.15 -19.63
CA ILE A 360 40.52 -49.15 -20.32
C ILE A 360 40.67 -48.05 -21.40
N GLU A 361 41.72 -47.23 -21.54
CA GLU A 361 43.10 -47.02 -21.02
C GLU A 361 43.50 -45.58 -21.49
N ASP A 362 44.15 -44.74 -20.70
CA ASP A 362 45.62 -44.50 -20.60
C ASP A 362 46.26 -43.65 -21.76
N ALA A 363 47.31 -42.91 -21.40
CA ALA A 363 48.26 -42.10 -22.20
C ALA A 363 48.06 -40.57 -22.33
N GLY A 364 48.78 -39.83 -21.47
CA GLY A 364 49.96 -39.07 -21.92
C GLY A 364 49.83 -37.57 -22.29
N PRO A 365 50.74 -36.68 -21.83
CA PRO A 365 50.73 -35.23 -22.06
C PRO A 365 51.73 -34.77 -23.14
N ALA A 366 51.50 -33.58 -23.73
CA ALA A 366 52.48 -32.78 -24.51
C ALA A 366 52.00 -31.32 -24.50
N GLU A 367 52.68 -30.39 -23.82
CA GLU A 367 53.85 -29.60 -24.25
C GLU A 367 53.51 -28.34 -25.09
N ASP A 368 53.97 -27.22 -24.52
CA ASP A 368 54.52 -25.99 -25.09
C ASP A 368 54.20 -25.57 -26.53
N ALA A 369 53.75 -24.32 -26.65
CA ALA A 369 54.13 -23.44 -27.75
C ALA A 369 54.26 -22.00 -27.24
N SER A 370 55.52 -21.59 -27.08
CA SER A 370 55.98 -20.21 -26.95
C SER A 370 55.96 -19.48 -28.30
N GLU A 371 55.98 -18.15 -28.19
CA GLU A 371 56.80 -17.22 -29.01
C GLU A 371 56.22 -16.54 -30.28
N VAL A 372 56.34 -15.18 -30.23
CA VAL A 372 56.93 -14.27 -31.24
C VAL A 372 56.02 -13.25 -31.98
N LEU A 373 56.23 -11.96 -31.59
CA LEU A 373 56.44 -10.68 -32.34
C LEU A 373 55.46 -10.30 -33.48
N ASP A 374 55.01 -9.05 -33.68
CA ASP A 374 55.68 -7.74 -33.87
C ASP A 374 54.63 -6.61 -33.62
N SER A 375 54.88 -5.45 -32.98
CA SER A 375 55.78 -4.31 -33.23
C SER A 375 55.32 -3.30 -34.32
N VAL A 376 55.51 -1.99 -34.01
CA VAL A 376 55.39 -0.75 -34.84
C VAL A 376 53.97 -0.15 -35.00
N GLY A 377 53.67 1.14 -34.82
CA GLY A 377 54.39 2.39 -34.46
C GLY A 377 53.33 3.49 -34.28
N GLU A 378 53.43 4.36 -33.28
CA GLU A 378 54.07 5.69 -33.28
C GLU A 378 53.30 6.83 -34.01
N ASP A 379 53.48 8.03 -33.44
CA ASP A 379 53.06 9.38 -33.84
C ASP A 379 51.63 9.79 -33.43
N GLY A 380 51.37 10.75 -32.55
CA GLY A 380 52.17 11.89 -32.07
C GLY A 380 51.38 13.17 -32.35
N PHE A 381 50.91 13.89 -31.33
CA PHE A 381 50.65 15.33 -31.43
C PHE A 381 50.69 16.02 -30.06
N THR A 382 51.30 17.18 -30.09
CA THR A 382 51.93 17.93 -29.00
C THR A 382 51.08 19.10 -28.50
N GLU A 383 51.23 19.33 -27.18
CA GLU A 383 51.51 20.61 -26.51
C GLU A 383 50.53 21.79 -26.48
N ASN A 384 50.69 22.48 -25.34
CA ASN A 384 50.31 23.82 -24.90
C ASN A 384 49.02 23.88 -24.08
N GLY A 385 49.03 24.31 -22.81
CA GLY A 385 50.08 24.91 -21.99
C GLY A 385 49.43 25.74 -20.89
N ASP A 386 50.21 26.08 -19.85
CA ASP A 386 50.08 27.24 -18.93
C ASP A 386 48.77 27.41 -18.15
N ASP A 387 48.73 27.92 -16.91
CA ASP A 387 49.68 28.32 -15.88
C ASP A 387 48.79 28.84 -14.73
N GLY A 388 49.17 28.73 -13.46
CA GLY A 388 48.49 29.50 -12.41
C GLY A 388 48.53 28.96 -10.99
N MET A 389 49.60 29.30 -10.27
CA MET A 389 49.69 29.32 -8.81
C MET A 389 48.49 29.99 -8.11
N THR A 390 48.14 29.54 -6.89
CA THR A 390 48.34 30.33 -5.65
C THR A 390 48.22 29.47 -4.39
N GLU A 391 49.04 29.88 -3.43
CA GLU A 391 49.33 29.41 -2.08
C GLU A 391 48.30 29.94 -1.05
N TYR A 392 48.51 29.61 0.24
CA TYR A 392 47.78 29.99 1.48
C TYR A 392 46.52 29.15 1.81
N GLY A 393 46.35 28.62 3.02
CA GLY A 393 47.14 28.76 4.24
C GLY A 393 46.65 27.78 5.33
N GLU A 394 47.56 27.52 6.26
CA GLU A 394 47.36 26.83 7.54
C GLU A 394 46.33 27.57 8.40
N ILE A 395 45.45 26.84 9.08
CA ILE A 395 44.79 27.30 10.30
C ILE A 395 44.92 26.19 11.35
N GLU A 396 45.63 26.55 12.41
CA GLU A 396 45.84 25.78 13.62
C GLU A 396 44.58 25.69 14.50
N ASP A 397 44.61 24.67 15.36
CA ASP A 397 43.86 24.50 16.60
C ASP A 397 43.54 25.80 17.35
N GLU A 398 42.36 25.86 17.98
CA GLU A 398 42.22 26.26 19.38
C GLU A 398 40.78 26.02 19.89
N GLY A 399 40.68 25.58 21.15
CA GLY A 399 39.58 25.99 22.02
C GLY A 399 38.50 24.96 22.38
N ILE A 400 38.87 23.95 23.17
CA ILE A 400 37.96 23.34 24.16
C ILE A 400 37.91 24.29 25.35
N ASP A 401 36.73 24.75 25.75
CA ASP A 401 36.50 25.23 27.11
C ASP A 401 35.13 24.82 27.63
N GLU A 402 35.19 24.16 28.77
CA GLU A 402 34.11 23.86 29.70
C GLU A 402 33.43 25.15 30.17
N LEU A 403 32.09 25.16 30.32
CA LEU A 403 31.48 25.83 31.47
C LEU A 403 30.17 25.14 31.89
N ALA A 404 30.07 25.05 33.21
CA ALA A 404 29.14 24.29 34.02
C ALA A 404 27.78 24.96 34.22
N GLU A 405 26.84 24.12 34.67
CA GLU A 405 25.81 24.34 35.70
C GLU A 405 25.13 25.72 35.86
N GLY A 406 23.80 25.69 35.87
CA GLY A 406 23.00 26.81 36.37
C GLY A 406 21.51 26.48 36.44
N GLU A 407 21.06 25.99 37.59
CA GLU A 407 19.65 25.95 38.02
C GLU A 407 18.99 27.34 37.91
N SER A 408 17.69 27.40 37.63
CA SER A 408 16.72 28.08 38.50
C SER A 408 15.29 28.06 37.95
N ALA A 409 14.37 27.82 38.88
CA ALA A 409 12.94 27.99 38.75
C ALA A 409 12.52 29.46 38.96
N ALA A 410 11.43 29.88 38.31
CA ALA A 410 10.38 30.81 38.79
C ALA A 410 9.47 31.13 37.58
N GLU A 411 8.18 30.80 37.59
CA GLU A 411 7.11 31.65 38.13
C GLU A 411 7.18 33.12 37.67
N GLY A 412 6.13 33.59 36.98
CA GLY A 412 5.93 35.03 36.83
C GLY A 412 5.05 35.48 35.67
N ALA A 413 3.74 35.47 35.91
CA ALA A 413 2.75 36.48 35.51
C ALA A 413 2.96 37.33 34.23
N GLY A 414 2.05 37.10 33.28
CA GLY A 414 1.23 38.05 32.52
C GLY A 414 1.66 39.50 32.31
N VAL A 415 1.59 39.95 31.06
CA VAL A 415 1.19 41.31 30.69
C VAL A 415 0.38 41.28 29.38
N SER A 416 -0.80 41.87 29.46
CA SER A 416 -1.66 42.35 28.40
C SER A 416 -0.97 43.41 27.52
N GLY A 417 -1.07 43.29 26.20
CA GLY A 417 -0.63 44.31 25.26
C GLY A 417 -1.58 44.43 24.07
N GLU A 418 -2.44 45.45 24.13
CA GLU A 418 -3.24 45.94 23.01
C GLU A 418 -2.36 46.56 21.91
N GLY A 419 -2.89 46.56 20.68
CA GLY A 419 -2.68 47.68 19.75
C GLY A 419 -1.85 47.35 18.51
N GLY A 420 -2.50 47.45 17.35
CA GLY A 420 -1.81 47.42 16.05
C GLY A 420 -2.75 47.49 14.86
N LYS A 421 -3.37 48.64 14.63
CA LYS A 421 -4.00 49.02 13.34
C LYS A 421 -2.90 49.23 12.28
N GLY A 422 -3.12 48.73 11.08
CA GLY A 422 -2.44 49.11 9.83
C GLY A 422 -3.19 48.44 8.68
N GLU A 423 -4.11 49.15 8.04
CA GLU A 423 -3.93 50.01 6.86
C GLU A 423 -3.88 49.23 5.54
N ALA A 424 -4.66 49.79 4.61
CA ALA A 424 -5.09 49.22 3.35
C ALA A 424 -3.98 49.21 2.30
N GLY A 425 -4.02 48.20 1.43
CA GLY A 425 -3.28 48.16 0.18
C GLY A 425 -4.15 47.52 -0.89
N ASP A 426 -4.81 48.36 -1.69
CA ASP A 426 -5.42 48.00 -2.96
C ASP A 426 -4.32 47.54 -3.93
N GLY A 427 -4.53 46.38 -4.56
CA GLY A 427 -3.65 45.82 -5.57
C GLY A 427 -4.43 44.89 -6.49
N ASP A 428 -5.04 45.47 -7.51
CA ASP A 428 -5.62 44.76 -8.65
C ASP A 428 -4.53 43.93 -9.37
N ALA A 429 -4.74 42.62 -9.45
CA ALA A 429 -3.99 41.72 -10.31
C ALA A 429 -4.95 40.72 -11.01
N PRO A 430 -4.67 40.36 -12.28
CA PRO A 430 -5.66 39.77 -13.17
C PRO A 430 -5.91 38.29 -12.93
N PHE A 431 -7.18 37.91 -13.11
CA PHE A 431 -7.70 36.56 -13.20
C PHE A 431 -6.84 35.66 -14.10
N THR A 432 -6.28 34.59 -13.52
CA THR A 432 -5.92 33.39 -14.27
C THR A 432 -6.79 32.25 -13.74
N HIS A 433 -7.54 31.64 -14.66
CA HIS A 433 -8.33 30.44 -14.41
C HIS A 433 -7.36 29.33 -13.99
N THR A 434 -7.41 28.92 -12.73
CA THR A 434 -6.81 27.67 -12.27
C THR A 434 -7.96 26.75 -11.90
N ASP A 435 -7.92 25.55 -12.49
CA ASP A 435 -8.91 24.51 -12.25
C ASP A 435 -8.87 24.07 -10.78
N ASP A 436 -10.05 24.07 -10.17
CA ASP A 436 -10.31 23.64 -8.80
C ASP A 436 -10.00 22.15 -8.65
N LEU A 437 -8.77 21.81 -8.23
CA LEU A 437 -8.49 20.53 -7.60
C LEU A 437 -8.92 20.62 -6.13
N ASP A 438 -10.10 20.07 -5.84
CA ASP A 438 -10.65 19.98 -4.49
C ASP A 438 -9.67 19.28 -3.52
N LEU A 439 -9.36 20.00 -2.45
CA LEU A 439 -8.71 19.49 -1.25
C LEU A 439 -9.66 18.51 -0.58
N VAL A 440 -9.31 17.23 -0.53
CA VAL A 440 -9.97 16.29 0.37
C VAL A 440 -9.25 16.37 1.71
N GLU A 441 -9.83 17.11 2.65
CA GLU A 441 -9.51 16.96 4.07
C GLU A 441 -9.76 15.50 4.46
N PHE A 442 -8.77 14.89 5.09
CA PHE A 442 -8.89 13.55 5.65
C PHE A 442 -9.89 13.60 6.80
N GLY A 443 -11.13 13.20 6.51
CA GLY A 443 -12.11 12.87 7.54
C GLY A 443 -11.58 11.69 8.35
N VAL A 444 -11.02 11.99 9.53
CA VAL A 444 -10.80 11.02 10.59
C VAL A 444 -12.20 10.60 11.05
N GLU A 445 -12.72 9.51 10.50
CA GLU A 445 -13.81 8.80 11.16
C GLU A 445 -13.26 8.29 12.48
N ALA A 446 -13.59 9.01 13.55
CA ALA A 446 -13.34 8.58 14.92
C ALA A 446 -13.95 7.19 15.09
N MET A 447 -13.08 6.18 15.15
CA MET A 447 -13.44 4.89 15.74
C MET A 447 -13.81 5.18 17.19
N ASN A 448 -15.10 5.25 17.47
CA ASN A 448 -15.61 5.14 18.83
C ASN A 448 -15.22 3.74 19.32
N VAL A 449 -14.16 3.71 20.12
CA VAL A 449 -13.82 2.56 20.95
C VAL A 449 -14.72 2.68 22.18
N ASP A 450 -15.70 1.77 22.25
CA ASP A 450 -16.51 1.52 23.45
C ASP A 450 -15.66 0.87 24.57
#